data_AF-A0AAV7IBZ2-F1
#
_entry.id   AF-A0AAV7IBZ2-F1
#
_cell.length_a   1.000
_cell.length_b   1.000
_cell.length_c   1.000
_cell.angle_alpha   90.00
_cell.angle_beta   90.00
_cell.angle_gamma   90.00
#
_symmetry.space_group_name_H-M   'P 1'
#
loop_
_entity.id
_entity.type
_entity.pdbx_description
1 polymer ?
#
loop_
_entity_poly.entity_id
_entity_poly.type
_entity_poly.pdbx_seq_one_letter_code
_entity_poly.pdbx_strand_id
1 'polypeptide(L)'
;MWFLILNTHNFNDESFWKHEWDARGSCSSRVAALNNVEKYFGKYLEMYKELNINSKLDNRNFKPGSTDLLGNIVDYYHVRLIKKFGLLSLKTLKEKSGT
;
A
#
# COMPACT_ATOMS: atom_id res chain seq x y z
N MET A 1 13.24 8.98 5.49
CA MET A 1 12.76 8.41 4.21
C MET A 1 13.06 6.91 4.23
N TRP A 2 12.15 6.03 3.81
CA TRP A 2 12.26 4.55 3.95
C TRP A 2 13.58 3.95 3.47
N PHE A 3 14.18 4.57 2.46
CA PHE A 3 15.52 4.22 1.97
C PHE A 3 16.61 4.24 3.04
N LEU A 4 16.48 5.02 4.11
CA LEU A 4 17.45 5.04 5.20
C LEU A 4 17.31 3.86 6.16
N ILE A 5 16.11 3.26 6.26
CA ILE A 5 15.87 2.16 7.20
C ILE A 5 16.35 0.85 6.59
N LEU A 6 16.02 0.61 5.32
CA LEU A 6 16.43 -0.59 4.58
C LEU A 6 17.95 -0.67 4.35
N ASN A 7 18.66 0.47 4.31
CA ASN A 7 20.11 0.52 4.08
C ASN A 7 20.95 0.54 5.36
N THR A 8 20.35 0.38 6.54
CA THR A 8 21.12 0.30 7.79
C THR A 8 21.44 -1.15 8.13
N HIS A 9 22.68 -1.40 8.57
CA HIS A 9 23.14 -2.72 9.03
C HIS A 9 22.37 -3.28 10.25
N ASN A 10 21.48 -2.49 10.87
CA ASN A 10 20.62 -2.86 11.99
C ASN A 10 19.13 -2.94 11.61
N PHE A 11 18.81 -3.13 10.32
CA PHE A 11 17.43 -3.39 9.90
C PHE A 11 16.90 -4.66 10.57
N ASN A 12 15.88 -4.51 11.40
CA ASN A 12 15.05 -5.61 11.86
C ASN A 12 13.57 -5.27 11.66
N ASP A 13 12.72 -6.30 11.60
CA ASP A 13 11.30 -6.13 11.28
C ASP A 13 10.61 -5.14 12.24
N GLU A 14 10.95 -5.19 13.53
CA GLU A 14 10.38 -4.29 14.54
C GLU A 14 10.67 -2.82 14.23
N SER A 15 11.92 -2.49 13.89
CA SER A 15 12.36 -1.14 13.55
C SER A 15 11.64 -0.60 12.30
N PHE A 16 11.38 -1.46 11.33
CA PHE A 16 10.63 -1.12 10.12
C PHE A 16 9.17 -0.81 10.44
N TRP A 17 8.47 -1.74 11.11
CA TRP A 17 7.06 -1.58 11.43
C TRP A 17 6.80 -0.40 12.37
N LYS A 18 7.72 -0.17 13.33
CA LYS A 18 7.67 0.99 14.21
C LYS A 18 7.77 2.30 13.41
N HIS A 19 8.70 2.39 12.45
CA HIS A 19 8.81 3.58 11.61
C HIS A 19 7.55 3.84 10.79
N GLU A 20 6.97 2.79 10.18
CA GLU A 20 5.74 2.96 9.39
C GLU A 20 4.58 3.50 10.22
N TRP A 21 4.44 2.98 11.44
CA TRP A 21 3.46 3.49 12.37
C TRP A 21 3.74 4.95 12.75
N ASP A 22 4.95 5.26 13.23
CA ASP A 22 5.28 6.59 13.74
C ASP A 22 5.17 7.66 12.63
N ALA A 23 5.58 7.34 11.39
CA ALA A 23 5.61 8.27 10.27
C ALA A 23 4.26 8.44 9.54
N ARG A 24 3.41 7.40 9.48
CA ARG A 24 2.16 7.41 8.68
C ARG A 24 0.94 6.89 9.43
N GLY A 25 1.10 5.84 10.22
CA GLY A 25 0.02 5.25 11.01
C GLY A 25 -0.55 6.21 12.05
N SER A 26 0.32 6.94 12.76
CA SER A 26 -0.05 7.93 13.78
C SER A 26 -1.00 9.00 13.24
N CYS A 27 -0.74 9.55 12.06
CA CYS A 27 -1.64 10.49 11.38
C CYS A 27 -2.93 9.82 10.89
N SER A 28 -2.83 8.61 10.34
CA SER A 28 -3.97 7.85 9.81
C SER A 28 -4.95 7.41 10.90
N SER A 29 -4.48 7.31 12.15
CA SER A 29 -5.29 6.94 13.32
C SER A 29 -6.43 7.91 13.64
N ARG A 30 -6.42 9.11 13.04
CA ARG A 30 -7.55 10.04 13.07
C ARG A 30 -8.81 9.49 12.38
N VAL A 31 -8.65 8.50 11.50
CA VAL A 31 -9.76 7.78 10.88
C VAL A 31 -10.16 6.61 11.79
N ALA A 32 -11.42 6.55 12.21
CA ALA A 32 -11.93 5.53 13.14
C ALA A 32 -11.62 4.08 12.70
N ALA A 33 -11.65 3.83 11.40
CA ALA A 33 -11.32 2.52 10.82
C ALA A 33 -9.83 2.14 10.93
N LEU A 34 -8.94 3.09 11.24
CA LEU A 34 -7.48 2.91 11.32
C LEU A 34 -6.91 3.36 12.68
N ASN A 35 -7.77 3.52 13.69
CA ASN A 35 -7.46 4.27 14.92
C ASN A 35 -6.50 3.59 15.91
N ASN A 36 -5.88 2.47 15.53
CA ASN A 36 -4.83 1.82 16.28
C ASN A 36 -3.89 1.04 15.34
N VAL A 37 -2.78 0.56 15.89
CA VAL A 37 -1.72 -0.16 15.16
C VAL A 37 -2.29 -1.39 14.43
N GLU A 38 -3.10 -2.20 15.12
CA GLU A 38 -3.68 -3.42 14.58
C GLU A 38 -4.59 -3.14 13.38
N LYS A 39 -5.52 -2.19 13.50
CA LYS A 39 -6.43 -1.81 12.43
C LYS A 39 -5.70 -1.20 11.24
N TYR A 40 -4.68 -0.39 11.49
CA TYR A 40 -3.87 0.22 10.44
C TYR A 40 -3.15 -0.84 9.59
N PHE A 41 -2.38 -1.72 10.23
CA PHE A 41 -1.66 -2.77 9.51
C PHE A 41 -2.59 -3.85 8.95
N GLY A 42 -3.64 -4.20 9.69
CA GLY A 42 -4.68 -5.13 9.22
C GLY A 42 -5.33 -4.64 7.92
N LYS A 43 -5.71 -3.37 7.85
CA LYS A 43 -6.28 -2.80 6.62
C LYS A 43 -5.26 -2.73 5.49
N TYR A 44 -3.99 -2.42 5.79
CA TYR A 44 -2.93 -2.41 4.78
C TYR A 44 -2.69 -3.80 4.17
N LEU A 45 -2.70 -4.84 5.00
CA LEU A 45 -2.57 -6.24 4.57
C LEU A 45 -3.79 -6.72 3.77
N GLU A 46 -5.00 -6.34 4.18
CA GLU A 46 -6.23 -6.58 3.42
C GLU A 46 -6.12 -5.96 2.02
N MET A 47 -5.75 -4.68 1.95
CA MET A 47 -5.57 -3.98 0.67
C MET A 47 -4.47 -4.60 -0.18
N TYR A 48 -3.35 -5.03 0.41
CA TYR A 48 -2.28 -5.73 -0.31
C TYR A 48 -2.81 -7.00 -1.00
N LYS A 49 -3.60 -7.81 -0.28
CA LYS A 49 -4.22 -9.04 -0.81
C LYS A 49 -5.26 -8.74 -1.89
N GLU A 50 -6.13 -7.76 -1.67
CA GLU A 50 -7.16 -7.37 -2.65
C GLU A 50 -6.57 -6.78 -3.93
N LEU A 51 -5.51 -5.97 -3.79
CA LEU A 51 -4.83 -5.38 -4.92
C LEU A 51 -4.11 -6.44 -5.75
N ASN A 52 -3.51 -7.44 -5.11
CA ASN A 52 -2.79 -8.56 -5.75
C ASN A 52 -1.98 -8.10 -6.98
N ILE A 53 -1.17 -7.06 -6.78
CA ILE A 53 -0.46 -6.36 -7.86
C ILE A 53 0.44 -7.34 -8.61
N ASN A 54 1.15 -8.22 -7.89
CA ASN A 54 2.06 -9.19 -8.48
C ASN A 54 1.37 -10.08 -9.53
N SER A 55 0.23 -10.69 -9.18
CA SER A 55 -0.52 -11.53 -10.13
C SER A 55 -1.04 -10.72 -11.32
N LYS A 56 -1.49 -9.48 -11.07
CA LYS A 56 -2.02 -8.60 -12.13
C LYS A 56 -0.96 -8.21 -13.17
N LEU A 57 0.28 -8.01 -12.73
CA LEU A 57 1.41 -7.73 -13.61
C LEU A 57 1.86 -8.98 -14.36
N ASP A 58 1.92 -10.12 -13.66
CA ASP A 58 2.30 -11.39 -14.25
C ASP A 58 1.32 -11.81 -15.36
N ASN A 59 0.01 -11.65 -15.11
CA ASN A 59 -1.05 -11.86 -16.12
C ASN A 59 -0.96 -10.93 -17.33
N ARG A 60 -0.17 -9.85 -17.24
CA ARG A 60 0.11 -8.90 -18.33
C ARG A 60 1.49 -9.12 -18.95
N ASN A 61 2.24 -10.14 -18.51
CA ASN A 61 3.63 -10.42 -18.88
C ASN A 61 4.64 -9.34 -18.45
N PHE A 62 4.29 -8.48 -17.49
CA PHE A 62 5.25 -7.57 -16.86
C PHE A 62 6.01 -8.33 -15.78
N LYS A 63 7.16 -8.90 -16.16
CA LYS A 63 7.92 -9.81 -15.31
C LYS A 63 9.25 -9.18 -14.89
N PRO A 64 9.76 -9.49 -13.69
CA PRO A 64 11.12 -9.12 -13.32
C PRO A 64 12.12 -9.64 -14.38
N GLY A 65 12.99 -8.76 -14.87
CA GLY A 65 13.98 -9.10 -15.90
C GLY A 65 13.49 -8.95 -17.36
N SER A 66 12.20 -8.66 -17.60
CA SER A 66 11.73 -8.27 -18.93
C SER A 66 11.96 -6.78 -19.20
N THR A 67 12.10 -6.42 -20.48
CA THR A 67 12.11 -5.02 -20.91
C THR A 67 10.74 -4.67 -21.50
N ASP A 68 10.17 -3.59 -20.99
CA ASP A 68 8.87 -3.07 -21.40
C ASP A 68 8.93 -1.54 -21.52
N LEU A 69 8.01 -0.97 -22.28
CA LEU A 69 7.86 0.48 -22.34
C LEU A 69 7.32 1.02 -21.01
N LEU A 70 8.01 2.01 -20.44
CA LEU A 70 7.61 2.64 -19.18
C LEU A 70 6.14 3.13 -19.22
N GLY A 71 5.67 3.63 -20.36
CA GLY A 71 4.29 4.06 -20.55
C GLY A 71 3.27 2.95 -20.29
N ASN A 72 3.52 1.73 -20.81
CA ASN A 72 2.61 0.59 -20.64
C ASN A 72 2.47 0.19 -19.17
N ILE A 73 3.58 0.24 -18.44
CA ILE A 73 3.65 -0.03 -17.01
C ILE A 73 2.88 1.08 -16.27
N VAL A 74 3.30 2.34 -16.44
CA VAL A 74 2.72 3.49 -15.73
C VAL A 74 1.21 3.62 -15.96
N ASP A 75 0.74 3.50 -17.19
CA ASP A 75 -0.69 3.59 -17.51
C ASP A 75 -1.50 2.50 -16.80
N TYR A 76 -0.97 1.29 -16.75
CA TYR A 76 -1.61 0.18 -16.05
C TYR A 76 -1.67 0.43 -14.54
N TYR A 77 -0.56 0.84 -13.93
CA TYR A 77 -0.45 1.08 -12.50
C TYR A 77 -1.26 2.31 -12.04
N HIS A 78 -0.98 3.49 -12.60
CA HIS A 78 -1.53 4.75 -12.11
C HIS A 78 -2.98 4.95 -12.55
N VAL A 79 -3.26 4.78 -13.84
CA VAL A 79 -4.58 5.13 -14.39
C VAL A 79 -5.61 4.04 -14.10
N ARG A 80 -5.20 2.77 -14.07
CA ARG A 80 -6.15 1.66 -14.01
C ARG A 80 -6.23 0.96 -12.66
N LEU A 81 -5.10 0.66 -12.02
CA LEU A 81 -5.10 -0.04 -10.74
C LEU A 81 -5.29 0.90 -9.56
N ILE A 82 -4.37 1.85 -9.37
CA ILE A 82 -4.37 2.72 -8.18
C ILE A 82 -5.58 3.65 -8.20
N LYS A 83 -5.93 4.27 -9.33
CA LYS A 83 -7.12 5.14 -9.41
C LYS A 83 -8.41 4.38 -9.10
N LYS A 84 -8.57 3.16 -9.63
CA LYS A 84 -9.77 2.34 -9.40
C LYS A 84 -9.88 1.88 -7.94
N PHE A 85 -8.79 1.37 -7.38
CA PHE A 85 -8.79 0.88 -5.99
C PHE A 85 -8.81 2.01 -4.97
N GLY A 86 -8.13 3.13 -5.21
CA GLY A 86 -8.17 4.31 -4.35
C GLY A 86 -9.58 4.90 -4.25
N LEU A 87 -10.31 4.97 -5.37
CA LEU A 87 -11.71 5.38 -5.37
C LEU A 87 -12.62 4.42 -4.60
N LEU A 88 -12.38 3.10 -4.70
CA LEU A 88 -13.15 2.09 -3.95
C LEU A 88 -12.86 2.18 -2.45
N SER A 89 -11.59 2.24 -2.05
CA SER A 89 -11.20 2.32 -0.64
C SER A 89 -11.71 3.59 0.04
N LEU A 90 -11.69 4.74 -0.64
CA LEU A 90 -12.22 5.99 -0.08
C LEU A 90 -13.73 5.93 0.14
N LYS A 91 -14.47 5.31 -0.79
CA LYS A 91 -15.91 5.09 -0.63
C LYS A 91 -16.19 4.20 0.59
N THR A 92 -15.50 3.07 0.71
CA THR A 92 -15.69 2.13 1.84
C THR A 92 -15.29 2.74 3.18
N LEU A 93 -14.23 3.55 3.24
CA LEU A 93 -13.83 4.25 4.47
C LEU A 93 -14.84 5.33 4.86
N LYS A 94 -15.40 6.05 3.90
CA LYS A 94 -16.43 7.08 4.13
C LYS A 94 -17.77 6.48 4.57
N GLU A 95 -18.13 5.31 4.04
CA GLU A 95 -19.32 4.57 4.47
C GLU A 95 -19.17 4.03 5.90
N LYS A 96 -17.97 3.56 6.27
CA LYS A 96 -17.69 3.07 7.64
C LYS A 96 -17.46 4.18 8.67
N SER A 97 -17.26 5.43 8.25
CA SER A 97 -17.19 6.60 9.14
C SER A 97 -18.55 7.28 9.37
N GLY A 98 -19.65 6.68 8.90
CA GLY A 98 -21.02 7.16 9.11
C GLY A 98 -21.59 6.83 10.49
N THR A 99 -20.97 7.40 11.52
CA THR A 99 -21.55 8.00 12.75
C THR A 99 -20.58 9.07 13.20
#